data_AF-A0AAW0BA39-F1
#
_entry.id   AF-A0AAW0BA39-F1
#
_cell.length_a   1.000
_cell.length_b   1.000
_cell.length_c   1.000
_cell.angle_alpha   90.00
_cell.angle_beta   90.00
_cell.angle_gamma   90.00
#
_symmetry.space_group_name_H-M   'P 1'
#
loop_
_entity.id
_entity.type
_entity.pdbx_description
1 polymer ?
#
loop_
_entity_poly.entity_id
_entity_poly.type
_entity_poly.pdbx_seq_one_letter_code
_entity_poly.pdbx_strand_id
1 'polypeptide(L)' 'NGHSGLYLDESLFNGSFASCPTFDNAPLCSGSCTGRQRPCNFECVTLEVWGV' A
#
# COMPACT_ATOMS: atom_id res chain seq x y z
N ASN A 1 -1.04 -14.89 6.77
CA ASN A 1 -0.01 -13.93 6.29
C ASN A 1 -0.63 -12.55 6.38
N GLY A 2 -0.43 -11.87 7.53
CA GLY A 2 -1.05 -10.58 7.79
C GLY A 2 -0.34 -9.49 6.99
N HIS A 3 -0.98 -9.03 5.93
CA HIS A 3 -0.50 -7.90 5.14
C HIS A 3 -1.56 -6.79 5.20
N SER A 4 -1.12 -5.58 5.53
CA SER A 4 -1.97 -4.40 5.48
C SER A 4 -2.32 -4.06 4.03
N GLY A 5 -3.54 -3.56 3.79
CA GLY A 5 -3.92 -3.08 2.46
C GLY A 5 -3.04 -1.92 1.98
N LEU A 6 -2.62 -1.08 2.93
CA LEU A 6 -1.66 0.01 2.76
C LEU A 6 -0.81 0.13 4.03
N TYR A 7 0.48 0.35 3.85
CA TYR A 7 1.44 0.61 4.91
C TYR A 7 2.40 1.71 4.46
N LEU A 8 2.72 2.62 5.37
CA LEU A 8 3.81 3.60 5.25
C LEU A 8 4.72 3.41 6.46
N ASP A 9 6.03 3.49 6.24
CA ASP A 9 6.99 3.48 7.33
C ASP A 9 7.00 4.81 8.12
N GLU A 10 7.79 4.85 9.18
CA GLU A 10 7.94 6.02 10.05
C GLU A 10 8.56 7.25 9.33
N SER A 11 9.25 7.03 8.21
CA SER A 11 9.81 8.12 7.41
C SER A 11 8.78 8.77 6.49
N LEU A 12 7.59 8.18 6.35
CA LEU A 12 6.54 8.56 5.40
C LEU A 12 7.01 8.57 3.95
N PHE A 13 8.10 7.84 3.64
CA PHE A 13 8.69 7.79 2.31
C PHE A 13 8.51 6.41 1.67
N ASN A 14 8.84 5.32 2.38
CA ASN A 14 8.63 3.98 1.82
C ASN A 14 7.30 3.42 2.26
N GLY A 15 6.55 2.91 1.28
CA GLY A 15 5.29 2.24 1.54
C GLY A 15 5.20 0.88 0.90
N SER A 16 4.21 0.12 1.35
CA SER A 16 3.77 -1.09 0.66
C SER A 16 2.24 -1.17 0.58
N PHE A 17 1.73 -1.84 -0.44
CA PHE A 17 0.30 -2.12 -0.58
C PHE A 17 0.07 -3.58 -0.98
N ALA A 18 -1.10 -4.09 -0.61
CA ALA A 18 -1.56 -5.43 -0.97
C ALA A 18 -3.08 -5.44 -1.07
N SER A 19 -3.64 -6.47 -1.70
CA SER A 19 -5.06 -6.79 -1.47
C SER A 19 -5.25 -7.24 -0.03
N CYS A 20 -6.28 -6.74 0.65
CA CYS A 20 -6.60 -7.19 2.02
C CYS A 20 -8.09 -7.53 2.19
N PRO A 21 -8.43 -8.57 2.98
CA PRO A 21 -9.82 -9.01 3.14
C PRO A 21 -10.76 -7.97 3.76
N THR A 22 -10.23 -7.07 4.58
CA THR A 22 -11.01 -6.03 5.28
C THR A 22 -11.74 -5.12 4.31
N PHE A 23 -11.14 -4.85 3.14
CA PHE A 23 -11.67 -3.90 2.15
C PHE A 23 -11.91 -4.52 0.77
N ASP A 24 -11.55 -5.79 0.58
CA ASP A 24 -11.59 -6.51 -0.71
C ASP A 24 -11.00 -5.69 -1.87
N ASN A 25 -9.89 -4.99 -1.60
CA ASN A 25 -9.29 -4.07 -2.55
C ASN A 25 -8.43 -4.80 -3.59
N ALA A 26 -8.48 -4.31 -4.83
CA ALA A 26 -7.46 -4.62 -5.83
C ALA A 26 -6.09 -3.99 -5.44
N PRO A 27 -4.99 -4.42 -6.07
CA PRO A 27 -3.70 -3.73 -5.94
C PRO A 27 -3.83 -2.24 -6.31
N LEU A 28 -3.31 -1.35 -5.46
CA LEU A 28 -3.54 0.09 -5.55
C LEU A 28 -2.71 0.78 -6.65
N CYS A 29 -1.54 0.23 -7.01
CA CYS A 29 -0.70 0.76 -8.09
C CYS A 29 -0.47 -0.28 -9.18
N SER A 30 -0.43 0.17 -10.44
CA SER A 30 -0.05 -0.66 -11.60
C SER A 30 1.48 -0.71 -11.76
N GLY A 31 2.05 -1.90 -11.94
CA GLY A 31 3.41 -2.05 -12.49
C GLY A 31 4.52 -2.53 -11.54
N SER A 32 4.30 -2.62 -10.23
CA SER A 32 5.34 -3.06 -9.26
C SER A 32 5.08 -4.42 -8.60
N CYS A 33 4.00 -5.10 -8.99
CA CYS A 33 3.51 -6.31 -8.30
C CYS A 33 3.59 -7.57 -9.16
N THR A 34 4.56 -8.46 -8.90
CA THR A 34 4.50 -9.83 -9.43
C THR A 34 3.71 -10.73 -8.46
N GLY A 35 2.38 -10.76 -8.63
CA GLY A 35 1.50 -11.74 -7.98
C GLY A 35 0.58 -11.17 -6.89
N ARG A 36 -0.62 -11.77 -6.75
CA ARG A 36 -1.72 -11.34 -5.85
C ARG A 36 -1.42 -11.41 -4.35
N GLN A 37 -0.34 -12.09 -3.94
CA GLN A 37 -0.11 -12.44 -2.53
C GLN A 37 1.09 -11.77 -1.88
N ARG A 38 1.81 -10.89 -2.58
CA ARG A 38 2.96 -10.19 -2.01
C ARG A 38 2.67 -8.71 -1.87
N PRO A 39 3.05 -8.08 -0.74
CA PRO A 39 3.10 -6.64 -0.65
C PRO A 39 4.00 -6.09 -1.75
N CYS A 40 3.54 -5.05 -2.41
CA CYS A 40 4.30 -4.33 -3.41
C CYS A 40 4.74 -3.00 -2.84
N ASN A 41 5.96 -2.61 -3.14
CA ASN A 41 6.53 -1.38 -2.60
C ASN A 41 6.23 -0.19 -3.52
N PHE A 42 6.20 0.99 -2.92
CA PHE A 42 6.13 2.27 -3.61
C PHE A 42 6.87 3.35 -2.82
N GLU A 43 7.21 4.44 -3.49
CA GLU A 43 7.77 5.64 -2.89
C GLU A 43 6.67 6.71 -2.77
N CYS A 44 6.50 7.26 -1.57
CA CYS A 44 5.56 8.33 -1.29
C CYS A 44 6.26 9.67 -1.53
N VAL A 45 5.98 10.29 -2.67
CA VAL A 45 6.58 11.57 -3.06
C VAL A 45 5.93 12.74 -2.30
N THR A 46 4.64 12.64 -1.98
CA THR A 46 3.89 13.65 -1.24
C THR A 46 2.71 12.99 -0.53
N LEU A 47 2.46 13.39 0.72
CA LEU A 47 1.32 12.94 1.52
C LEU A 47 0.53 14.15 2.02
N GLU A 48 -0.78 14.12 1.80
CA GLU A 48 -1.72 15.14 2.29
C GLU A 48 -2.75 14.48 3.21
N VAL A 49 -3.03 15.12 4.35
CA VAL A 49 -4.01 14.66 5.32
C VAL A 49 -5.02 15.78 5.56
N TRP A 50 -6.31 15.46 5.38
CA TRP A 50 -7.40 16.43 5.42
C TRP A 50 -8.34 16.13 6.60
N GLY A 51 -8.78 17.17 7.29
CA GLY A 51 -9.84 17.12 8.30
C GLY A 51 -11.18 17.54 7.70
N VAL A 52 -12.29 17.01 8.24
CA VAL A 52 -13.67 17.32 7.84
C VAL A 52 -14.33 18.21 8.88
#